data_AF-A0A4Z2DKP7-F1
#
_entry.id   AF-A0A4Z2DKP7-F1
#
_cell.length_a   1.000
_cell.length_b   1.000
_cell.length_c   1.000
_cell.angle_alpha   90.00
_cell.angle_beta   90.00
_cell.angle_gamma   90.00
#
_symmetry.space_group_name_H-M   'P 1'
#
loop_
_entity.id
_entity.type
_entity.pdbx_description
1 polymer ?
#
loop_
_entity_poly.entity_id
_entity_poly.type
_entity_poly.pdbx_seq_one_letter_code
_entity_poly.pdbx_strand_id
1 'polypeptide(L)'
;MMLQLDNNDNVNIVQMNDQHSIIEKSISNCFHFNQMKQSNKKVNKINIMEIICDTSSIRGVARLRSRCAFLRGLWLCFVLIMTIGLLLTTYLLVQDYLLYDISVNIHVALDTKSPFPALTICQHQPFSQNAYYLWRNDDVMSPSIFNKYMRNLTHTFLIDNDVDTAETLYQYDSLSIYCQNIKAIDAYRLGHDTTVFLNCMRRVTQTMQIEDNCIHMDGFQMRKFSHHIYFNCHAFEPETKIDAHETDTIALIVSLGIDVNYYNKQEQAFLVDLFEMAWGLQ
;
A
#
# COMPACT_ATOMS: atom_id res chain seq x y z
N MET A 1 42.65 9.66 51.83
CA MET A 1 43.73 8.65 51.87
C MET A 1 43.78 8.05 50.47
N MET A 2 44.65 8.55 49.58
CA MET A 2 46.02 8.03 49.31
C MET A 2 45.96 6.51 49.06
N LEU A 3 46.43 5.91 47.96
CA LEU A 3 47.52 6.25 47.04
C LEU A 3 47.40 5.43 45.73
N GLN A 4 48.10 5.91 44.71
CA GLN A 4 48.40 5.31 43.40
C GLN A 4 48.93 3.87 43.46
N LEU A 5 48.86 3.17 42.32
CA LEU A 5 50.00 2.41 41.80
C LEU A 5 49.98 2.39 40.27
N ASP A 6 51.07 2.90 39.71
CA ASP A 6 51.47 2.90 38.31
C ASP A 6 51.56 1.48 37.71
N ASN A 7 51.45 1.38 36.39
CA ASN A 7 52.59 0.84 35.64
C ASN A 7 52.65 1.34 34.19
N ASN A 8 53.86 1.82 33.87
CA ASN A 8 54.35 2.26 32.57
C ASN A 8 54.54 1.08 31.62
N ASP A 9 54.37 1.34 30.32
CA ASP A 9 55.26 0.81 29.29
C ASP A 9 55.75 1.98 28.42
N ASN A 10 57.05 2.26 28.56
CA ASN A 10 57.86 3.17 27.75
C ASN A 10 58.66 2.36 26.73
N VAL A 11 58.64 2.75 25.45
CA VAL A 11 59.75 2.54 24.47
C VAL A 11 59.60 3.66 23.42
N ASN A 12 60.36 4.77 23.56
CA ASN A 12 61.62 5.11 22.86
C ASN A 12 61.46 5.52 21.37
N ILE A 13 62.17 6.45 20.72
CA ILE A 13 63.24 7.45 20.96
C ILE A 13 63.20 8.36 19.68
N VAL A 14 63.74 9.58 19.79
CA VAL A 14 64.49 10.37 18.78
C VAL A 14 63.89 11.73 18.38
N GLN A 15 64.58 12.77 18.85
CA GLN A 15 64.57 14.15 18.38
C GLN A 15 65.03 14.29 16.91
N MET A 16 64.54 15.28 16.18
CA MET A 16 65.38 16.39 15.70
C MET A 16 64.57 17.39 14.87
N ASN A 17 64.66 18.65 15.32
CA ASN A 17 64.52 19.87 14.53
C ASN A 17 65.01 19.71 13.09
N ASP A 18 64.16 20.06 12.10
CA ASP A 18 64.58 20.80 10.89
C ASP A 18 63.37 21.01 9.96
N GLN A 19 62.59 22.06 10.20
CA GLN A 19 61.63 22.57 9.20
C GLN A 19 61.33 24.08 9.31
N HIS A 20 62.03 24.79 10.20
CA HIS A 20 61.81 26.21 10.47
C HIS A 20 62.62 27.15 9.54
N SER A 21 63.47 26.62 8.66
CA SER A 21 64.44 27.41 7.87
C SER A 21 64.02 27.72 6.42
N ILE A 22 62.96 27.10 5.90
CA ILE A 22 62.54 27.28 4.49
C ILE A 22 61.40 28.30 4.36
N ILE A 23 60.59 28.48 5.40
CA ILE A 23 59.44 29.41 5.38
C ILE A 23 59.88 30.88 5.54
N GLU A 24 61.01 31.16 6.21
CA GLU A 24 61.52 32.53 6.34
C GLU A 24 62.16 33.06 5.05
N LYS A 25 62.64 32.18 4.17
CA LYS A 25 63.37 32.60 2.95
C LYS A 25 62.47 33.09 1.81
N SER A 26 61.19 32.71 1.80
CA SER A 26 60.22 33.21 0.79
C SER A 26 59.55 34.53 1.22
N ILE A 27 59.48 34.80 2.53
CA ILE A 27 58.93 36.04 3.09
C ILE A 27 59.92 37.20 2.97
N SER A 28 61.23 36.91 3.04
CA SER A 28 62.31 37.89 2.87
C SER A 28 62.35 38.57 1.49
N ASN A 29 61.92 37.87 0.42
CA ASN A 29 62.01 38.42 -0.93
C ASN A 29 60.84 39.35 -1.34
N CYS A 30 59.80 39.47 -0.52
CA CYS A 30 58.73 40.47 -0.74
C CYS A 30 58.98 41.80 -0.03
N PHE A 31 59.89 41.85 0.96
CA PHE A 31 60.12 43.06 1.76
C PHE A 31 61.16 44.02 1.18
N HIS A 32 62.02 43.59 0.25
CA HIS A 32 63.16 44.39 -0.20
C HIS A 32 62.92 45.26 -1.46
N PHE A 33 61.70 45.29 -2.03
CA PHE A 33 61.44 46.11 -3.24
C PHE A 33 60.62 47.40 -2.99
N ASN A 34 60.39 47.78 -1.73
CA ASN A 34 59.54 48.94 -1.39
C ASN A 34 60.32 50.13 -0.82
N GLN A 35 61.42 50.53 -1.45
CA GLN A 35 61.90 51.91 -1.36
C GLN A 35 62.28 52.41 -2.74
N MET A 36 61.30 52.96 -3.46
CA MET A 36 61.43 54.18 -4.26
C MET A 36 60.04 54.60 -4.73
N LYS A 37 59.46 55.60 -4.04
CA LYS A 37 58.25 56.29 -4.46
C LYS A 37 58.64 57.66 -5.01
N GLN A 38 58.56 57.81 -6.33
CA GLN A 38 58.20 59.01 -7.11
C GLN A 38 58.38 58.57 -8.58
N SER A 39 57.47 58.75 -9.52
CA SER A 39 56.65 59.91 -9.83
C SER A 39 55.58 59.52 -10.88
N ASN A 40 54.58 60.39 -11.05
CA ASN A 40 53.71 60.58 -12.22
C ASN A 40 52.43 59.73 -12.41
N LYS A 41 51.35 60.42 -12.06
CA LYS A 41 49.96 60.39 -12.54
C LYS A 41 49.80 59.96 -14.01
N LYS A 42 49.01 58.92 -14.28
CA LYS A 42 48.34 58.72 -15.58
C LYS A 42 47.07 57.86 -15.45
N VAL A 43 45.93 58.53 -15.62
CA VAL A 43 44.64 58.08 -16.18
C VAL A 43 44.04 56.76 -15.65
N ASN A 44 43.03 56.87 -14.79
CA ASN A 44 42.17 55.77 -14.37
C ASN A 44 41.34 55.26 -15.55
N LYS A 45 41.77 54.17 -16.17
CA LYS A 45 40.87 53.26 -16.87
C LYS A 45 40.08 52.54 -15.77
N ILE A 46 38.82 52.89 -15.57
CA ILE A 46 37.96 52.21 -14.60
C ILE A 46 37.81 50.77 -15.10
N ASN A 47 38.54 49.84 -14.47
CA ASN A 47 38.43 48.44 -14.78
C ASN A 47 37.13 47.94 -14.15
N ILE A 48 36.12 47.69 -14.99
CA ILE A 48 34.81 47.13 -14.60
C ILE A 48 34.94 45.93 -13.65
N MET A 49 36.00 45.13 -13.80
CA MET A 49 36.33 44.02 -12.90
C MET A 49 36.55 44.42 -11.45
N GLU A 50 37.12 45.60 -11.20
CA GLU A 50 37.39 46.11 -9.85
C GLU A 50 36.09 46.51 -9.16
N ILE A 51 35.17 47.14 -9.90
CA ILE A 51 33.83 47.46 -9.41
C ILE A 51 33.05 46.19 -9.08
N ILE A 52 33.08 45.19 -9.97
CA ILE A 52 32.39 43.90 -9.77
C ILE A 52 32.96 43.15 -8.56
N CYS A 53 34.28 43.22 -8.32
CA CYS A 53 34.90 42.59 -7.15
C CYS A 53 34.53 43.27 -5.83
N ASP A 54 34.25 44.57 -5.84
CA ASP A 54 33.88 45.34 -4.65
C ASP A 54 32.36 45.31 -4.37
N THR A 55 31.53 45.12 -5.39
CA THR A 55 30.06 45.06 -5.25
C THR A 55 29.51 43.63 -5.12
N SER A 56 30.30 42.60 -5.40
CA SER A 56 29.83 41.21 -5.31
C SER A 56 29.91 40.66 -3.88
N SER A 57 28.80 40.09 -3.39
CA SER A 57 28.75 39.41 -2.08
C SER A 57 29.40 38.02 -2.09
N ILE A 58 29.96 37.60 -3.24
CA ILE A 58 30.55 36.28 -3.45
C ILE A 58 31.88 36.21 -2.69
N ARG A 59 31.93 35.36 -1.67
CA ARG A 59 33.15 35.13 -0.87
C ARG A 59 34.28 34.65 -1.77
N GLY A 60 35.41 35.37 -1.74
CA GLY A 60 36.62 35.05 -2.52
C GLY A 60 36.85 35.95 -3.74
N VAL A 61 35.80 36.59 -4.29
CA VAL A 61 35.93 37.48 -5.46
C VAL A 61 36.62 38.79 -5.11
N ALA A 62 36.41 39.34 -3.91
CA ALA A 62 37.15 40.51 -3.41
C ALA A 62 38.68 40.29 -3.32
N ARG A 63 39.15 39.03 -3.21
CA ARG A 63 40.59 38.69 -3.12
C ARG A 63 41.27 38.58 -4.49
N LEU A 64 40.50 38.65 -5.58
CA LEU A 64 40.98 38.71 -6.96
C LEU A 64 41.74 40.02 -7.29
N ARG A 65 41.64 41.01 -6.41
CA ARG A 65 42.42 42.28 -6.42
C ARG A 65 43.87 42.12 -5.92
N SER A 66 44.35 40.90 -5.72
CA SER A 66 45.75 40.66 -5.29
C SER A 66 46.75 41.19 -6.32
N ARG A 67 47.77 41.95 -5.86
CA ARG A 67 48.77 42.63 -6.71
C ARG A 67 49.70 41.66 -7.47
N CYS A 68 49.81 40.41 -6.98
CA CYS A 68 50.62 39.35 -7.58
C CYS A 68 49.77 38.44 -8.49
N ALA A 69 50.24 38.21 -9.72
CA ALA A 69 49.53 37.41 -10.72
C ALA A 69 49.30 35.95 -10.29
N PHE A 70 50.25 35.35 -9.55
CA PHE A 70 50.15 33.98 -9.03
C PHE A 70 49.02 33.83 -8.01
N LEU A 71 48.96 34.72 -7.02
CA LEU A 71 47.89 34.69 -6.00
C LEU A 71 46.52 34.94 -6.63
N ARG A 72 46.43 35.84 -7.62
CA ARG A 72 45.19 36.08 -8.36
C ARG A 72 44.71 34.84 -9.11
N GLY A 73 45.63 34.11 -9.75
CA GLY A 73 45.33 32.84 -10.42
C GLY A 73 44.81 31.78 -9.44
N LEU A 74 45.46 31.63 -8.29
CA LEU A 74 45.04 30.68 -7.24
C LEU A 74 43.64 31.00 -6.71
N TRP A 75 43.35 32.27 -6.42
CA TRP A 75 42.01 32.70 -5.99
C TRP A 75 40.94 32.49 -7.08
N LEU A 76 41.29 32.72 -8.34
CA LEU A 76 40.39 32.47 -9.46
C LEU A 76 40.07 30.98 -9.59
N CYS A 77 41.09 30.12 -9.57
CA CYS A 77 40.91 28.67 -9.61
C CYS A 77 40.08 28.18 -8.43
N PHE A 78 40.32 28.71 -7.22
CA PHE A 78 39.54 28.37 -6.04
C PHE A 78 38.05 28.73 -6.19
N VAL A 79 37.75 29.96 -6.63
CA VAL A 79 36.36 30.39 -6.86
C VAL A 79 35.72 29.53 -7.95
N LEU A 80 36.43 29.24 -9.05
CA LEU A 80 35.93 28.37 -10.12
C LEU A 80 35.60 26.96 -9.62
N ILE A 81 36.51 26.32 -8.89
CA ILE A 81 36.32 24.97 -8.36
C ILE A 81 35.11 24.93 -7.43
N MET A 82 34.97 25.93 -6.54
CA MET A 82 33.83 26.01 -5.63
C MET A 82 32.51 26.24 -6.36
N THR A 83 32.50 27.07 -7.41
CA THR A 83 31.29 27.29 -8.22
C THR A 83 30.87 26.04 -9.00
N ILE A 84 31.83 25.28 -9.56
CA ILE A 84 31.56 24.03 -10.26
C ILE A 84 31.04 22.98 -9.27
N GLY A 85 31.63 22.87 -8.08
CA GLY A 85 31.15 21.98 -7.02
C GLY A 85 29.71 22.31 -6.59
N LEU A 86 29.37 23.60 -6.49
CA LEU A 86 28.01 24.03 -6.18
C LEU A 86 27.01 23.64 -7.28
N LEU A 87 27.37 23.84 -8.56
CA LEU A 87 26.51 23.48 -9.69
C LEU A 87 26.29 21.96 -9.75
N LEU A 88 27.34 21.16 -9.54
CA LEU A 88 27.26 19.70 -9.57
C LEU A 88 26.38 19.17 -8.43
N THR A 89 26.59 19.65 -7.20
CA THR A 89 25.78 19.23 -6.04
C THR A 89 24.32 19.63 -6.16
N THR A 90 24.04 20.82 -6.69
CA THR A 90 22.67 21.28 -6.95
C THR A 90 22.01 20.42 -8.03
N TYR A 91 22.73 20.07 -9.10
CA TYR A 91 22.23 19.20 -10.16
C TYR A 91 21.86 17.81 -9.62
N LEU A 92 22.73 17.18 -8.84
CA LEU A 92 22.46 15.88 -8.22
C LEU A 92 21.24 15.94 -7.29
N LEU A 93 21.14 16.98 -6.45
CA LEU A 93 20.01 17.13 -5.54
C LEU A 93 18.67 17.34 -6.29
N VAL A 94 18.70 18.04 -7.42
CA VAL A 94 17.52 18.18 -8.29
C VAL A 94 17.16 16.86 -8.95
N GLN A 95 18.14 16.06 -9.39
CA GLN A 95 17.88 14.73 -9.93
C GLN A 95 17.27 13.80 -8.87
N ASP A 96 17.84 13.78 -7.66
CA ASP A 96 17.32 13.00 -6.53
C ASP A 96 15.90 13.42 -6.16
N TYR A 97 15.62 14.72 -6.19
CA TYR A 97 14.27 15.24 -5.99
C TYR A 97 13.29 14.80 -7.10
N LEU A 98 13.71 14.84 -8.37
CA LEU A 98 12.89 14.42 -9.51
C LEU A 98 12.71 12.91 -9.63
N LEU A 99 13.53 12.12 -8.93
CA LEU A 99 13.34 10.68 -8.80
C LEU A 99 12.17 10.33 -7.87
N TYR A 100 11.67 11.30 -7.08
CA TYR A 100 10.55 11.13 -6.16
C TYR A 100 10.69 9.87 -5.29
N ASP A 101 11.89 9.64 -4.75
CA ASP A 101 12.11 8.53 -3.86
C ASP A 101 11.38 8.77 -2.53
N ILE A 102 10.55 7.81 -2.13
CA ILE A 102 9.71 7.89 -0.93
C ILE A 102 10.15 6.79 0.03
N SER A 103 10.70 7.20 1.17
CA SER A 103 10.93 6.29 2.29
C SER A 103 9.65 6.12 3.10
N VAL A 104 9.04 4.93 3.01
CA VAL A 104 7.88 4.58 3.83
C VAL A 104 8.36 4.04 5.17
N ASN A 105 8.03 4.74 6.25
CA ASN A 105 8.30 4.29 7.61
C ASN A 105 7.06 3.60 8.18
N ILE A 106 7.11 2.26 8.29
CA ILE A 106 6.00 1.45 8.78
C ILE A 106 6.15 1.31 10.30
N HIS A 107 5.22 1.90 11.04
CA HIS A 107 5.10 1.71 12.49
C HIS A 107 3.82 0.96 12.81
N VAL A 108 3.90 -0.01 13.72
CA VAL A 108 2.73 -0.73 14.22
C VAL A 108 2.34 -0.13 15.57
N ALA A 109 1.22 0.57 15.62
CA ALA A 109 0.63 1.04 16.87
C ALA A 109 -0.25 -0.07 17.44
N LEU A 110 0.20 -0.71 18.52
CA LEU A 110 -0.50 -1.85 19.14
C LEU A 110 -1.69 -1.42 20.02
N ASP A 111 -1.66 -0.20 20.56
CA ASP A 111 -2.63 0.29 21.55
C ASP A 111 -3.75 1.17 20.95
N THR A 112 -3.85 1.27 19.63
CA THR A 112 -4.90 2.09 18.99
C THR A 112 -6.14 1.25 18.74
N LYS A 113 -7.26 1.59 19.40
CA LYS A 113 -8.56 0.94 19.18
C LYS A 113 -9.04 1.23 17.75
N SER A 114 -9.02 0.21 16.90
CA SER A 114 -9.58 0.26 15.55
C SER A 114 -11.10 0.08 15.60
N PRO A 115 -11.88 0.77 14.73
CA PRO A 115 -13.29 0.45 14.56
C PRO A 115 -13.45 -1.01 14.10
N PHE A 116 -14.47 -1.66 14.63
CA PHE A 116 -14.87 -3.01 14.26
C PHE A 116 -15.33 -3.04 12.79
N PRO A 117 -14.80 -3.96 11.96
CA PRO A 117 -15.12 -4.00 10.54
C PRO A 117 -16.51 -4.60 10.28
N ALA A 118 -17.00 -4.41 9.05
CA ALA A 118 -18.13 -5.20 8.57
C ALA A 118 -17.71 -6.67 8.38
N LEU A 119 -18.55 -7.60 8.85
CA LEU A 119 -18.30 -9.04 8.73
C LEU A 119 -19.21 -9.64 7.66
N THR A 120 -18.63 -10.13 6.58
CA THR A 120 -19.36 -10.80 5.50
C THR A 120 -19.18 -12.31 5.60
N ILE A 121 -20.29 -13.03 5.64
CA ILE A 121 -20.35 -14.49 5.72
C ILE A 121 -21.18 -15.00 4.55
N CYS A 122 -20.60 -15.91 3.77
CA CYS A 122 -21.26 -16.58 2.67
C CYS A 122 -21.35 -18.08 2.96
N GLN A 123 -22.52 -18.65 2.73
CA GLN A 123 -22.72 -20.08 2.91
C GLN A 123 -22.18 -20.85 1.70
N HIS A 124 -21.51 -21.96 1.95
CA HIS A 124 -21.05 -22.86 0.87
C HIS A 124 -22.21 -23.50 0.14
N GLN A 125 -23.27 -23.85 0.87
CA GLN A 125 -24.53 -24.29 0.29
C GLN A 125 -25.40 -23.07 -0.06
N PRO A 126 -25.71 -22.86 -1.34
CA PRO A 126 -26.36 -21.63 -1.81
C PRO A 126 -27.84 -21.52 -1.42
N PHE A 127 -28.50 -22.65 -1.19
CA PHE A 127 -29.95 -22.72 -1.01
C PHE A 127 -30.36 -23.09 0.42
N SER A 128 -31.37 -22.38 0.92
CA SER A 128 -31.99 -22.65 2.22
C SER A 128 -32.96 -23.83 2.15
N GLN A 129 -33.37 -24.35 3.31
CA GLN A 129 -34.39 -25.40 3.41
C GLN A 129 -35.71 -24.99 2.73
N ASN A 130 -36.05 -23.70 2.74
CA ASN A 130 -37.24 -23.17 2.08
C ASN A 130 -37.20 -23.34 0.56
N ALA A 131 -36.01 -23.31 -0.06
CA ALA A 131 -35.87 -23.49 -1.51
C ALA A 131 -36.45 -24.84 -1.98
N TYR A 132 -36.18 -25.92 -1.26
CA TYR A 132 -36.68 -27.25 -1.61
C TYR A 132 -38.20 -27.39 -1.43
N TYR A 133 -38.83 -26.55 -0.60
CA TYR A 133 -40.29 -26.48 -0.56
C TYR A 133 -40.83 -25.77 -1.81
N LEU A 134 -40.23 -24.65 -2.19
CA LEU A 134 -40.62 -23.87 -3.38
C LEU A 134 -40.47 -24.68 -4.67
N TRP A 135 -39.37 -25.41 -4.82
CA TRP A 135 -39.13 -26.27 -5.98
C TRP A 135 -40.03 -27.51 -6.03
N ARG A 136 -40.53 -27.99 -4.88
CA ARG A 136 -41.51 -29.09 -4.86
C ARG A 136 -42.92 -28.62 -5.22
N ASN A 137 -43.23 -27.37 -4.89
CA ASN A 137 -44.52 -26.76 -5.21
C ASN A 137 -44.57 -26.14 -6.62
N ASP A 138 -43.47 -26.19 -7.36
CA ASP A 138 -43.31 -25.56 -8.69
C ASP A 138 -43.53 -24.02 -8.66
N ASP A 139 -43.32 -23.40 -7.49
CA ASP A 139 -43.39 -21.94 -7.32
C ASP A 139 -42.21 -21.24 -7.99
N VAL A 140 -41.06 -21.92 -8.00
CA VAL A 140 -39.81 -21.47 -8.62
C VAL A 140 -39.19 -22.65 -9.36
N MET A 141 -38.68 -22.41 -10.57
CA MET A 141 -37.98 -23.42 -11.36
C MET A 141 -36.74 -23.91 -10.60
N SER A 142 -36.60 -25.22 -10.44
CA SER A 142 -35.41 -25.79 -9.79
C SER A 142 -34.19 -25.78 -10.73
N PRO A 143 -32.96 -25.78 -10.18
CA PRO A 143 -31.76 -25.82 -10.99
C PRO A 143 -31.71 -27.06 -11.91
N SER A 144 -32.21 -28.21 -11.47
CA SER A 144 -32.33 -29.43 -12.31
C SER A 144 -33.28 -29.27 -13.50
N ILE A 145 -34.37 -28.53 -13.36
CA ILE A 145 -35.30 -28.26 -14.46
C ILE A 145 -34.68 -27.27 -15.44
N PHE A 146 -34.05 -26.21 -14.92
CA PHE A 146 -33.35 -25.21 -15.73
C PHE A 146 -32.23 -25.84 -16.57
N ASN A 147 -31.39 -26.67 -15.95
CA ASN A 147 -30.34 -27.42 -16.62
C ASN A 147 -30.87 -28.30 -17.76
N LYS A 148 -31.94 -29.07 -17.51
CA LYS A 148 -32.56 -29.93 -18.54
C LYS A 148 -33.10 -29.11 -19.71
N TYR A 149 -33.68 -27.94 -19.41
CA TYR A 149 -34.17 -27.03 -20.43
C TYR A 149 -33.02 -26.51 -21.31
N MET A 150 -31.94 -26.02 -20.69
CA MET A 150 -30.76 -25.54 -21.40
C MET A 150 -30.12 -26.62 -22.28
N ARG A 151 -29.94 -27.83 -21.74
CA ARG A 151 -29.38 -28.97 -22.50
C ARG A 151 -30.27 -29.39 -23.67
N ASN A 152 -31.59 -29.33 -23.51
CA ASN A 152 -32.51 -29.64 -24.61
C ASN A 152 -32.40 -28.60 -25.73
N LEU A 153 -32.32 -27.31 -25.39
CA LEU A 153 -32.07 -26.25 -26.37
C LEU A 153 -30.74 -26.46 -27.10
N THR A 154 -29.65 -26.72 -26.36
CA THR A 154 -28.35 -27.04 -26.95
C THR A 154 -28.46 -28.21 -27.93
N HIS A 155 -29.18 -29.27 -27.56
CA HIS A 155 -29.39 -30.42 -28.43
C HIS A 155 -30.19 -30.09 -29.70
N THR A 156 -31.19 -29.21 -29.62
CA THR A 156 -31.92 -28.73 -30.80
C THR A 156 -31.00 -27.97 -31.75
N PHE A 157 -30.18 -27.03 -31.25
CA PHE A 157 -29.23 -26.29 -32.09
C PHE A 157 -28.15 -27.20 -32.72
N LEU A 158 -27.74 -28.25 -32.01
CA LEU A 158 -26.83 -29.25 -32.56
C LEU A 158 -27.47 -30.05 -33.71
N ILE A 159 -28.77 -30.38 -33.62
CA ILE A 159 -29.50 -31.04 -34.72
C ILE A 159 -29.63 -30.10 -35.92
N ASP A 160 -29.87 -28.81 -35.68
CA ASP A 160 -29.98 -27.78 -36.70
C ASP A 160 -28.62 -27.36 -37.29
N ASN A 161 -27.54 -27.99 -36.83
CA ASN A 161 -26.15 -27.80 -37.28
C ASN A 161 -25.59 -26.39 -37.01
N ASP A 162 -26.15 -25.68 -36.03
CA ASP A 162 -25.67 -24.40 -35.52
C ASP A 162 -24.76 -24.64 -34.30
N VAL A 163 -23.52 -25.02 -34.60
CA VAL A 163 -22.53 -25.43 -33.59
C VAL A 163 -22.07 -24.25 -32.73
N ASP A 164 -21.96 -23.05 -33.31
CA ASP A 164 -21.52 -21.86 -32.61
C ASP A 164 -22.51 -21.47 -31.50
N THR A 165 -23.81 -21.46 -31.82
CA THR A 165 -24.85 -21.20 -30.82
C THR A 165 -24.89 -22.31 -29.76
N ALA A 166 -24.76 -23.58 -30.16
CA ALA A 166 -24.75 -24.69 -29.22
C ALA A 166 -23.56 -24.63 -28.24
N GLU A 167 -22.37 -24.25 -28.70
CA GLU A 167 -21.19 -24.08 -27.83
C GLU A 167 -21.42 -23.00 -26.77
N THR A 168 -21.92 -21.83 -27.17
CA THR A 168 -22.23 -20.75 -26.21
C THR A 168 -23.28 -21.18 -25.19
N LEU A 169 -24.32 -21.89 -25.62
CA LEU A 169 -25.36 -22.40 -24.73
C LEU A 169 -24.84 -23.45 -23.73
N TYR A 170 -23.88 -24.27 -24.16
CA TYR A 170 -23.24 -25.24 -23.28
C TYR A 170 -22.42 -24.57 -22.17
N GLN A 171 -21.76 -23.45 -22.45
CA GLN A 171 -21.04 -22.67 -21.43
C GLN A 171 -21.99 -22.05 -20.38
N TYR A 172 -23.27 -21.88 -20.72
CA TYR A 172 -24.29 -21.43 -19.77
C TYR A 172 -24.82 -22.53 -18.84
N ASP A 173 -24.30 -23.77 -18.93
CA ASP A 173 -24.68 -24.88 -18.06
C ASP A 173 -23.99 -24.83 -16.68
N SER A 174 -24.13 -23.71 -15.96
CA SER A 174 -23.60 -23.52 -14.60
C SER A 174 -24.63 -22.94 -13.62
N LEU A 175 -24.45 -23.23 -12.33
CA LEU A 175 -25.27 -22.70 -11.24
C LEU A 175 -25.21 -21.17 -11.18
N SER A 176 -24.05 -20.58 -11.47
CA SER A 176 -23.89 -19.12 -11.46
C SER A 176 -24.84 -18.44 -12.44
N ILE A 177 -25.06 -19.04 -13.62
CA ILE A 177 -25.98 -18.54 -14.64
C ILE A 177 -27.42 -18.74 -14.20
N TYR A 178 -27.77 -19.89 -13.61
CA TYR A 178 -29.08 -20.08 -13.01
C TYR A 178 -29.38 -18.98 -11.97
N CYS A 179 -28.45 -18.72 -11.05
CA CYS A 179 -28.56 -17.69 -10.02
C CYS A 179 -28.72 -16.28 -10.61
N GLN A 180 -28.06 -15.96 -11.72
CA GLN A 180 -28.18 -14.67 -12.41
C GLN A 180 -29.55 -14.47 -13.09
N ASN A 181 -30.21 -15.54 -13.49
CA ASN A 181 -31.48 -15.49 -14.23
C ASN A 181 -32.72 -15.57 -13.32
N ILE A 182 -32.55 -15.77 -12.01
CA ILE A 182 -33.65 -15.77 -11.04
C ILE A 182 -34.09 -14.33 -10.74
N LYS A 183 -35.41 -14.14 -10.58
CA LYS A 183 -35.96 -12.86 -10.13
C LYS A 183 -35.46 -12.52 -8.73
N ALA A 184 -35.16 -11.24 -8.48
CA ALA A 184 -34.64 -10.80 -7.18
C ALA A 184 -35.47 -11.27 -5.97
N ILE A 185 -36.80 -11.22 -6.07
CA ILE A 185 -37.71 -11.67 -5.01
C ILE A 185 -37.56 -13.17 -4.70
N ASP A 186 -37.40 -14.00 -5.73
CA ASP A 186 -37.25 -15.44 -5.58
C ASP A 186 -35.84 -15.77 -5.08
N ALA A 187 -34.82 -15.02 -5.50
CA ALA A 187 -33.46 -15.19 -4.98
C ALA A 187 -33.37 -14.98 -3.45
N TYR A 188 -34.10 -14.00 -2.90
CA TYR A 188 -34.21 -13.83 -1.45
C TYR A 188 -34.92 -15.01 -0.77
N ARG A 189 -35.98 -15.55 -1.38
CA ARG A 189 -36.76 -16.67 -0.82
C ARG A 189 -36.01 -18.01 -0.88
N LEU A 190 -35.15 -18.20 -1.88
CA LEU A 190 -34.38 -19.41 -2.10
C LEU A 190 -33.15 -19.47 -1.18
N GLY A 191 -32.36 -18.40 -1.11
CA GLY A 191 -31.06 -18.41 -0.41
C GLY A 191 -31.08 -17.78 0.97
N HIS A 192 -31.72 -16.63 1.14
CA HIS A 192 -31.42 -15.67 2.23
C HIS A 192 -32.20 -15.91 3.53
N ASP A 193 -32.23 -17.17 3.96
CA ASP A 193 -32.78 -17.54 5.25
C ASP A 193 -31.81 -17.19 6.38
N THR A 194 -32.31 -16.47 7.39
CA THR A 194 -31.53 -16.01 8.55
C THR A 194 -31.47 -17.05 9.65
N THR A 195 -32.26 -18.13 9.56
CA THR A 195 -32.20 -19.26 10.49
C THR A 195 -30.86 -20.00 10.47
N VAL A 196 -30.00 -19.69 9.50
CA VAL A 196 -28.62 -20.17 9.41
C VAL A 196 -27.77 -19.67 10.59
N PHE A 197 -28.06 -18.47 11.12
CA PHE A 197 -27.40 -17.96 12.32
C PHE A 197 -28.20 -18.41 13.55
N LEU A 198 -27.65 -19.36 14.28
CA LEU A 198 -28.30 -19.97 15.45
C LEU A 198 -28.27 -19.03 16.66
N ASN A 199 -27.14 -18.38 16.90
CA ASN A 199 -26.93 -17.42 17.99
C ASN A 199 -25.87 -16.39 17.58
N CYS A 200 -26.05 -15.15 18.03
CA CYS A 200 -25.04 -14.10 17.95
C CYS A 200 -24.72 -13.56 19.34
N MET A 201 -23.47 -13.14 19.52
CA MET A 201 -23.00 -12.54 20.76
C MET A 201 -22.14 -11.35 20.43
N ARG A 202 -22.43 -10.19 21.03
CA ARG A 202 -21.65 -8.96 20.93
C ARG A 202 -21.06 -8.65 22.29
N ARG A 203 -19.75 -8.43 22.36
CA ARG A 203 -19.08 -7.90 23.55
C ARG A 203 -18.78 -6.43 23.33
N VAL A 204 -19.32 -5.61 24.22
CA VAL A 204 -19.06 -4.18 24.30
C VAL A 204 -18.40 -3.92 25.64
N THR A 205 -17.10 -3.63 25.64
CA THR A 205 -16.29 -3.44 26.85
C THR A 205 -16.40 -4.62 27.82
N GLN A 206 -17.15 -4.48 28.92
CA GLN A 206 -17.36 -5.50 29.94
C GLN A 206 -18.73 -6.18 29.86
N THR A 207 -19.58 -5.76 28.93
CA THR A 207 -20.93 -6.30 28.75
C THR A 207 -20.97 -7.27 27.59
N MET A 208 -21.70 -8.36 27.75
CA MET A 208 -21.98 -9.33 26.69
C MET A 208 -23.49 -9.29 26.42
N GLN A 209 -23.86 -9.02 25.19
CA GLN A 209 -25.21 -9.16 24.68
C GLN A 209 -25.27 -10.47 23.89
N ILE A 210 -26.26 -11.31 24.18
CA ILE A 210 -26.51 -12.58 23.48
C ILE A 210 -27.90 -12.47 22.87
N GLU A 211 -28.02 -12.78 21.60
CA GLU A 211 -29.29 -12.80 20.89
C GLU A 211 -29.44 -14.08 20.07
N ASP A 212 -30.62 -14.72 20.19
CA ASP A 212 -30.98 -15.90 19.41
C ASP A 212 -31.30 -15.50 17.96
N ASN A 213 -31.89 -14.31 17.77
CA ASN A 213 -32.19 -13.78 16.45
C ASN A 213 -31.19 -12.69 16.03
N CYS A 214 -30.23 -13.09 15.21
CA CYS A 214 -29.12 -12.25 14.77
C CYS A 214 -29.51 -11.02 13.92
N ILE A 215 -30.76 -10.92 13.47
CA ILE A 215 -31.28 -9.71 12.80
C ILE A 215 -31.46 -8.56 13.79
N HIS A 216 -31.77 -8.86 15.05
CA HIS A 216 -32.09 -7.85 16.08
C HIS A 216 -30.88 -7.54 16.98
N MET A 217 -29.68 -7.89 16.54
CA MET A 217 -28.46 -7.61 17.30
C MET A 217 -28.25 -6.10 17.40
N ASP A 218 -28.23 -5.58 18.62
CA ASP A 218 -28.06 -4.16 18.89
C ASP A 218 -26.75 -3.60 18.30
N GLY A 219 -26.82 -2.40 17.71
CA GLY A 219 -25.71 -1.70 17.07
C GLY A 219 -25.22 -2.27 15.72
N PHE A 220 -25.86 -3.31 15.19
CA PHE A 220 -25.50 -3.93 13.91
C PHE A 220 -26.73 -4.15 13.02
N GLN A 221 -26.57 -3.85 11.74
CA GLN A 221 -27.54 -4.19 10.71
C GLN A 221 -27.07 -5.40 9.92
N MET A 222 -27.99 -6.35 9.68
CA MET A 222 -27.74 -7.48 8.80
C MET A 222 -28.21 -7.16 7.38
N ARG A 223 -27.27 -7.04 6.45
CA ARG A 223 -27.55 -6.89 5.02
C ARG A 223 -27.46 -8.24 4.33
N LYS A 224 -28.47 -8.55 3.53
CA LYS A 224 -28.57 -9.78 2.72
C LYS A 224 -28.22 -9.45 1.27
N PHE A 225 -27.40 -10.27 0.61
CA PHE A 225 -27.09 -10.06 -0.81
C PHE A 225 -26.68 -11.36 -1.52
N SER A 226 -27.06 -11.48 -2.79
CA SER A 226 -26.69 -12.61 -3.63
C SER A 226 -25.30 -12.47 -4.23
N HIS A 227 -24.43 -13.44 -3.98
CA HIS A 227 -23.16 -13.57 -4.70
C HIS A 227 -23.29 -14.56 -5.86
N HIS A 228 -22.61 -14.35 -6.99
CA HIS A 228 -22.76 -15.23 -8.16
C HIS A 228 -22.26 -16.67 -7.93
N ILE A 229 -21.30 -16.88 -7.01
CA ILE A 229 -20.80 -18.21 -6.61
C ILE A 229 -21.60 -18.77 -5.42
N TYR A 230 -21.64 -18.03 -4.31
CA TYR A 230 -22.19 -18.55 -3.05
C TYR A 230 -23.69 -18.37 -2.91
N PHE A 231 -24.31 -17.49 -3.70
CA PHE A 231 -25.74 -17.12 -3.73
C PHE A 231 -26.35 -16.58 -2.44
N ASN A 232 -25.99 -17.10 -1.28
CA ASN A 232 -26.46 -16.68 0.03
C ASN A 232 -25.31 -16.06 0.84
N CYS A 233 -25.28 -14.73 0.88
CA CYS A 233 -24.33 -13.99 1.69
C CYS A 233 -25.02 -12.97 2.60
N HIS A 234 -24.44 -12.81 3.79
CA HIS A 234 -24.90 -11.90 4.83
C HIS A 234 -23.74 -11.03 5.28
N ALA A 235 -23.95 -9.72 5.37
CA ALA A 235 -23.02 -8.77 5.94
C ALA A 235 -23.57 -8.21 7.25
N PHE A 236 -22.82 -8.33 8.33
CA PHE A 236 -23.05 -7.65 9.59
C PHE A 236 -22.27 -6.34 9.57
N GLU A 237 -22.99 -5.24 9.43
CA GLU A 237 -22.42 -3.90 9.35
C GLU A 237 -22.76 -3.13 10.64
N PRO A 238 -21.81 -2.42 11.26
CA PRO A 238 -22.12 -1.53 12.37
C PRO A 238 -23.10 -0.44 11.91
N GLU A 239 -24.18 -0.20 12.66
CA GLU A 239 -25.16 0.84 12.31
C GLU A 239 -24.56 2.24 12.44
N THR A 240 -23.73 2.44 13.47
CA THR A 240 -23.03 3.70 13.71
C THR A 240 -21.53 3.52 13.86
N LYS A 241 -20.77 4.60 13.66
CA LYS A 241 -19.32 4.61 13.97
C LYS A 241 -19.06 4.35 15.45
N ILE A 242 -19.97 4.76 16.33
CA ILE A 242 -19.84 4.57 17.78
C ILE A 242 -19.89 3.07 18.07
N ASP A 243 -20.86 2.35 17.52
CA ASP A 243 -20.98 0.90 17.66
C ASP A 243 -19.75 0.16 17.15
N ALA A 244 -19.19 0.62 16.03
CA ALA A 244 -17.94 0.08 15.50
C ALA A 244 -16.78 0.27 16.49
N HIS A 245 -16.64 1.45 17.10
CA HIS A 245 -15.55 1.72 18.05
C HIS A 245 -15.76 1.08 19.42
N GLU A 246 -16.99 0.84 19.85
CA GLU A 246 -17.29 0.27 21.16
C GLU A 246 -17.23 -1.27 21.18
N THR A 247 -17.50 -1.91 20.04
CA THR A 247 -17.50 -3.37 19.92
C THR A 247 -16.10 -3.94 19.96
N ASP A 248 -15.87 -4.90 20.86
CA ASP A 248 -14.58 -5.56 21.01
C ASP A 248 -14.55 -6.94 20.33
N THR A 249 -15.62 -7.73 20.49
CA THR A 249 -15.72 -9.06 19.87
C THR A 249 -17.14 -9.37 19.44
N ILE A 250 -17.28 -10.02 18.29
CA ILE A 250 -18.53 -10.64 17.85
C ILE A 250 -18.29 -12.14 17.71
N ALA A 251 -19.19 -12.95 18.27
CA ALA A 251 -19.22 -14.39 18.08
C ALA A 251 -20.53 -14.79 17.40
N LEU A 252 -20.43 -15.61 16.35
CA LEU A 252 -21.57 -16.09 15.58
C LEU A 252 -21.55 -17.60 15.57
N ILE A 253 -22.66 -18.22 15.94
CA ILE A 253 -22.87 -19.66 15.84
C ILE A 253 -23.68 -19.89 14.56
N VAL A 254 -23.05 -20.51 13.57
CA VAL A 254 -23.59 -20.66 12.22
C VAL A 254 -23.86 -22.14 11.95
N SER A 255 -25.03 -22.46 11.42
CA SER A 255 -25.37 -23.78 10.92
C SER A 255 -24.63 -24.07 9.61
N LEU A 256 -24.05 -25.26 9.48
CA LEU A 256 -23.36 -25.68 8.25
C LEU A 256 -24.32 -26.02 7.10
N GLY A 257 -25.63 -25.91 7.32
CA GLY A 257 -26.66 -26.23 6.34
C GLY A 257 -27.27 -27.61 6.60
N ILE A 258 -28.06 -28.06 5.64
CA ILE A 258 -28.81 -29.32 5.73
C ILE A 258 -28.00 -30.48 5.13
N ASP A 259 -28.27 -31.70 5.59
CA ASP A 259 -27.63 -32.89 5.03
C ASP A 259 -28.06 -33.08 3.57
N VAL A 260 -27.07 -32.95 2.69
CA VAL A 260 -27.14 -33.04 1.23
C VAL A 260 -27.82 -34.34 0.76
N ASN A 261 -27.72 -35.41 1.55
CA ASN A 261 -28.27 -36.72 1.19
C ASN A 261 -29.81 -36.74 1.07
N TYR A 262 -30.53 -35.80 1.68
CA TYR A 262 -32.00 -35.86 1.72
C TYR A 262 -32.68 -35.17 0.53
N TYR A 263 -32.06 -34.14 -0.06
CA TYR A 263 -32.70 -33.29 -1.08
C TYR A 263 -31.97 -33.21 -2.43
N ASN A 264 -30.93 -34.03 -2.62
CA ASN A 264 -30.01 -34.04 -3.77
C ASN A 264 -30.64 -33.96 -5.17
N LYS A 265 -31.88 -34.43 -5.37
CA LYS A 265 -32.48 -34.55 -6.71
C LYS A 265 -32.75 -33.21 -7.44
N GLN A 266 -32.86 -32.10 -6.71
CA GLN A 266 -33.22 -30.80 -7.31
C GLN A 266 -32.05 -29.81 -7.39
N GLU A 267 -30.96 -30.08 -6.68
CA GLU A 267 -29.77 -29.21 -6.61
C GLU A 267 -28.61 -29.72 -7.48
N GLN A 268 -28.40 -31.05 -7.55
CA GLN A 268 -27.35 -31.64 -8.39
C GLN A 268 -27.79 -31.66 -9.86
N ALA A 269 -27.52 -30.56 -10.55
CA ALA A 269 -27.93 -30.36 -11.94
C ALA A 269 -26.76 -30.11 -12.89
N PHE A 270 -25.84 -29.25 -12.48
CA PHE A 270 -24.81 -28.69 -13.36
C PHE A 270 -23.54 -29.55 -13.34
N LEU A 271 -23.08 -29.90 -14.54
CA LEU A 271 -21.90 -30.74 -14.72
C LEU A 271 -20.61 -29.97 -14.43
N VAL A 272 -20.58 -28.68 -14.78
CA VAL A 272 -19.39 -27.83 -14.66
C VAL A 272 -19.06 -27.53 -13.20
N ASP A 273 -20.07 -27.27 -12.37
CA ASP A 273 -19.86 -26.96 -10.95
C ASP A 273 -19.31 -28.15 -10.15
N LEU A 274 -19.55 -29.40 -10.59
CA LEU A 274 -18.96 -30.59 -9.97
C LEU A 274 -17.42 -30.55 -10.05
N PHE A 275 -16.87 -29.97 -11.14
CA PHE A 275 -15.43 -29.86 -11.35
C PHE A 275 -14.82 -28.64 -10.65
N GLU A 276 -15.58 -27.54 -10.53
CA GLU A 276 -15.13 -26.36 -9.77
C GLU A 276 -15.11 -26.59 -8.25
N MET A 277 -16.08 -27.33 -7.71
CA MET A 277 -16.10 -27.68 -6.27
C MET A 277 -14.94 -28.60 -5.85
N ALA A 278 -14.34 -29.34 -6.79
CA ALA A 278 -13.19 -30.21 -6.52
C ALA A 278 -11.87 -29.42 -6.32
N TRP A 279 -11.80 -28.15 -6.72
CA TRP A 279 -10.60 -27.32 -6.59
C TRP A 279 -10.38 -26.76 -5.17
N GLY A 280 -11.40 -26.77 -4.31
CA GLY A 280 -11.32 -26.24 -2.94
C GLY A 280 -10.78 -27.20 -1.88
N LEU A 281 -10.36 -28.42 -2.26
CA LEU A 281 -9.91 -29.49 -1.35
C LEU A 281 -8.41 -29.82 -1.47
N GLN A 282 -7.60 -28.88 -1.97
CA GLN A 282 -6.15 -29.07 -2.12
C GLN A 282 -5.34 -28.22 -1.15
#